data_AF-A0A379TE63-F1
#
_entry.id   AF-A0A379TE63-F1
#
_cell.length_a   1.000
_cell.length_b   1.000
_cell.length_c   1.000
_cell.angle_alpha   90.00
_cell.angle_beta   90.00
_cell.angle_gamma   90.00
#
_symmetry.space_group_name_H-M   'P 1'
#
loop_
_entity.id
_entity.type
_entity.pdbx_description
1 polymer ?
#
loop_
_entity_poly.entity_id
_entity_poly.type
_entity_poly.pdbx_seq_one_letter_code
_entity_poly.pdbx_strand_id
1 'polypeptide(L)'
;MRLSLAAGWVGGLGERYTRVAAAHAVHNGLTVLPQTEKFLHGTKVAYGILVQSALLGQDEVLAQLIAAYRRFHLPTRLADLAVDIKNHADIDKVIAHTLRPVESIHFLPIALMPQTLRAAFEKVETFNV
;
A
#
# COMPACT_ATOMS: atom_id res chain seq x y z
N MET A 1 10.57 23.52 -7.19
CA MET A 1 10.54 22.39 -8.12
C MET A 1 11.38 21.25 -7.53
N ARG A 2 10.75 20.34 -6.79
CA ARG A 2 11.39 19.15 -6.23
C ARG A 2 10.35 18.03 -6.27
N LEU A 3 10.52 17.07 -7.17
CA LEU A 3 9.95 15.71 -7.13
C LEU A 3 10.07 15.14 -8.54
N SER A 4 10.93 14.12 -8.71
CA SER A 4 10.82 13.02 -9.70
C SER A 4 12.19 12.34 -9.86
N LEU A 5 12.63 11.55 -8.88
CA LEU A 5 13.78 10.65 -9.08
C LEU A 5 13.51 9.19 -8.70
N ALA A 6 12.24 8.79 -8.51
CA ALA A 6 11.90 7.40 -8.20
C ALA A 6 11.06 6.69 -9.29
N ALA A 7 10.84 7.32 -10.45
CA ALA A 7 9.91 6.82 -11.50
C ALA A 7 10.57 6.09 -12.68
N GLY A 8 11.90 6.17 -12.85
CA GLY A 8 12.65 5.18 -13.63
C GLY A 8 13.13 4.18 -12.60
N TRP A 9 12.69 2.93 -12.59
CA TRP A 9 13.19 1.88 -13.47
C TRP A 9 12.14 0.76 -13.50
N VAL A 10 12.16 0.00 -14.61
CA VAL A 10 11.33 -1.19 -14.96
C VAL A 10 10.16 -0.87 -15.91
N GLY A 11 10.15 -1.61 -17.02
CA GLY A 11 9.47 -1.34 -18.28
C GLY A 11 7.98 -1.67 -18.34
N GLY A 12 7.42 -1.54 -19.55
CA GLY A 12 6.06 -1.94 -19.91
C GLY A 12 4.98 -0.91 -19.54
N LEU A 13 4.49 -0.14 -20.50
CA LEU A 13 3.43 0.87 -20.25
C LEU A 13 2.14 0.26 -19.67
N GLY A 14 1.80 -1.00 -20.00
CA GLY A 14 0.70 -1.73 -19.34
C GLY A 14 1.08 -2.35 -17.99
N GLU A 15 2.36 -2.65 -17.77
CA GLU A 15 2.90 -3.23 -16.54
C GLU A 15 3.04 -2.18 -15.42
N ARG A 16 3.24 -0.89 -15.79
CA ARG A 16 3.32 0.22 -14.82
C ARG A 16 1.98 0.55 -14.16
N TYR A 17 0.87 0.48 -14.89
CA TYR A 17 -0.45 0.76 -14.33
C TYR A 17 -0.88 -0.32 -13.33
N THR A 18 -0.59 -1.59 -13.61
CA THR A 18 -0.86 -2.69 -12.67
C THR A 18 0.08 -2.65 -11.46
N ARG A 19 1.35 -2.21 -11.63
CA ARG A 19 2.36 -2.11 -10.55
C ARG A 19 2.03 -1.16 -9.41
N VAL A 20 1.15 -0.18 -9.59
CA VAL A 20 0.75 0.76 -8.52
C VAL A 20 -0.76 0.91 -8.37
N ALA A 21 -1.53 0.06 -9.03
CA ALA A 21 -2.99 0.04 -9.01
C ALA A 21 -3.55 -0.13 -7.60
N ALA A 22 -3.13 -1.17 -6.87
CA ALA A 22 -3.55 -1.37 -5.50
C ALA A 22 -2.89 -0.37 -4.55
N ALA A 23 -1.64 0.04 -4.83
CA ALA A 23 -0.94 1.02 -3.99
C ALA A 23 -1.69 2.37 -3.90
N HIS A 24 -2.20 2.88 -5.03
CA HIS A 24 -2.99 4.12 -5.02
C HIS A 24 -4.37 3.93 -4.40
N ALA A 25 -5.01 2.78 -4.62
CA ALA A 25 -6.28 2.47 -3.97
C ALA A 25 -6.13 2.37 -2.44
N VAL A 26 -5.05 1.77 -1.94
CA VAL A 26 -4.72 1.73 -0.51
C VAL A 26 -4.41 3.14 0.01
N HIS A 27 -3.68 3.96 -0.75
CA HIS A 27 -3.52 5.38 -0.42
C HIS A 27 -4.89 6.07 -0.25
N ASN A 28 -5.82 5.90 -1.18
CA ASN A 28 -7.16 6.47 -1.12
C ASN A 28 -7.95 5.90 0.06
N GLY A 29 -7.76 4.62 0.37
CA GLY A 29 -8.31 4.01 1.57
C GLY A 29 -7.81 4.68 2.84
N LEU A 30 -6.52 4.98 2.93
CA LEU A 30 -5.92 5.63 4.10
C LEU A 30 -6.43 7.06 4.30
N THR A 31 -6.74 7.81 3.23
CA THR A 31 -7.21 9.22 3.36
C THR A 31 -8.57 9.35 4.03
N VAL A 32 -9.34 8.27 4.22
CA VAL A 32 -10.58 8.29 5.00
C VAL A 32 -10.35 8.48 6.50
N LEU A 33 -9.12 8.26 6.96
CA LEU A 33 -8.72 8.37 8.35
C LEU A 33 -8.10 9.77 8.61
N PRO A 34 -8.74 10.65 9.39
CA PRO A 34 -8.26 12.03 9.62
C PRO A 34 -6.82 12.08 10.16
N GLN A 35 -6.43 11.11 10.99
CA GLN A 35 -5.08 11.02 11.55
C GLN A 35 -3.98 10.86 10.49
N THR A 36 -4.34 10.46 9.27
CA THR A 36 -3.40 10.28 8.15
C THR A 36 -3.21 11.52 7.28
N GLU A 37 -3.97 12.59 7.52
CA GLU A 37 -3.96 13.81 6.69
C GLU A 37 -2.57 14.44 6.62
N LYS A 38 -1.87 14.49 7.77
CA LYS A 38 -0.53 15.06 7.92
C LYS A 38 0.57 14.36 7.11
N PHE A 39 0.34 13.14 6.62
CA PHE A 39 1.33 12.41 5.83
C PHE A 39 1.22 12.75 4.35
N LEU A 40 2.37 12.90 3.70
CA LEU A 40 2.44 13.21 2.28
C LEU A 40 1.84 12.08 1.43
N HIS A 41 1.34 12.45 0.25
CA HIS A 41 0.81 11.49 -0.74
C HIS A 41 1.81 10.34 -1.00
N GLY A 42 3.07 10.67 -1.31
CA GLY A 42 4.10 9.67 -1.57
C GLY A 42 4.39 8.74 -0.38
N THR A 43 4.23 9.22 0.85
CA THR A 43 4.40 8.41 2.08
C THR A 43 3.30 7.36 2.20
N LYS A 44 2.05 7.75 1.95
CA LYS A 44 0.90 6.83 1.93
C LYS A 44 0.97 5.84 0.76
N VAL A 45 1.36 6.30 -0.44
CA VAL A 45 1.57 5.42 -1.60
C VAL A 45 2.69 4.42 -1.35
N ALA A 46 3.81 4.82 -0.71
CA ALA A 46 4.89 3.91 -0.36
C ALA A 46 4.38 2.72 0.47
N TYR A 47 3.63 2.97 1.55
CA TYR A 47 3.02 1.89 2.32
C TYR A 47 2.06 1.04 1.46
N GLY A 48 1.27 1.67 0.60
CA GLY A 48 0.40 0.97 -0.36
C GLY A 48 1.15 0.02 -1.30
N ILE A 49 2.40 0.31 -1.68
CA ILE A 49 3.23 -0.61 -2.49
C ILE A 49 3.56 -1.88 -1.70
N LEU A 50 3.85 -1.77 -0.39
CA LEU A 50 4.09 -2.94 0.46
C LEU A 50 2.83 -3.84 0.52
N VAL A 51 1.67 -3.22 0.72
CA VAL A 51 0.38 -3.94 0.74
C VAL A 51 0.10 -4.60 -0.61
N GLN A 52 0.38 -3.91 -1.72
CA GLN A 52 0.25 -4.50 -3.05
C GLN A 52 1.17 -5.70 -3.25
N SER A 53 2.44 -5.62 -2.85
CA SER A 53 3.37 -6.76 -2.94
C SER A 53 2.91 -7.93 -2.07
N ALA A 54 2.42 -7.67 -0.86
CA ALA A 54 1.84 -8.69 0.00
C ALA A 54 0.59 -9.35 -0.62
N LEU A 55 -0.30 -8.54 -1.19
CA LEU A 55 -1.53 -8.98 -1.86
C LEU A 55 -1.24 -9.86 -3.09
N LEU A 56 -0.18 -9.55 -3.82
CA LEU A 56 0.28 -10.31 -4.99
C LEU A 56 1.19 -11.49 -4.64
N GLY A 57 1.46 -11.76 -3.36
CA GLY A 57 2.32 -12.85 -2.90
C GLY A 57 3.80 -12.69 -3.30
N GLN A 58 4.26 -11.45 -3.50
CA GLN A 58 5.62 -11.13 -3.96
C GLN A 58 6.58 -10.95 -2.78
N ASP A 59 6.83 -12.01 -2.01
CA ASP A 59 7.50 -11.93 -0.71
C ASP A 59 8.97 -11.48 -0.80
N GLU A 60 9.68 -11.89 -1.85
CA GLU A 60 11.05 -11.43 -2.10
C GLU A 60 11.09 -9.92 -2.39
N VAL A 61 10.13 -9.42 -3.19
CA VAL A 61 10.00 -7.98 -3.49
C VAL A 61 9.61 -7.22 -2.22
N LEU A 62 8.68 -7.75 -1.42
CA LEU A 62 8.27 -7.16 -0.15
C LEU A 62 9.47 -7.03 0.81
N ALA A 63 10.30 -8.07 0.93
CA ALA A 63 11.52 -8.05 1.74
C ALA A 63 12.49 -6.95 1.28
N GLN A 64 12.77 -6.89 -0.02
CA GLN A 64 13.66 -5.88 -0.60
C GLN A 64 13.13 -4.45 -0.39
N LEU A 65 11.83 -4.24 -0.57
CA LEU A 65 11.19 -2.94 -0.35
C LEU A 65 11.23 -2.52 1.12
N ILE A 66 10.90 -3.39 2.06
CA ILE A 66 10.98 -3.08 3.50
C ILE A 66 12.42 -2.71 3.89
N ALA A 67 13.41 -3.49 3.44
CA ALA A 67 14.82 -3.20 3.71
C ALA A 67 15.24 -1.83 3.13
N ALA A 68 14.83 -1.52 1.91
CA ALA A 68 15.09 -0.21 1.29
C ALA A 68 14.38 0.93 2.04
N TYR A 69 13.11 0.76 2.39
CA TYR A 69 12.29 1.79 3.03
C TYR A 69 12.82 2.15 4.41
N ARG A 70 13.26 1.16 5.20
CA ARG A 70 13.94 1.41 6.48
C ARG A 70 15.18 2.29 6.32
N ARG A 71 15.98 2.09 5.26
CA ARG A 71 17.18 2.92 4.97
C ARG A 71 16.84 4.36 4.58
N PHE A 72 15.67 4.58 3.98
CA PHE A 72 15.19 5.90 3.56
C PHE A 72 14.17 6.54 4.51
N HIS A 73 13.94 5.94 5.68
CA HIS A 73 12.94 6.38 6.67
C HIS A 73 11.51 6.51 6.07
N LEU A 74 11.15 5.60 5.17
CA LEU A 74 9.81 5.45 4.63
C LEU A 74 8.98 4.51 5.52
N PRO A 75 7.64 4.66 5.55
CA PRO A 75 6.78 3.84 6.40
C PRO A 75 6.82 2.38 5.97
N THR A 76 7.03 1.50 6.95
CA THR A 76 6.96 0.04 6.77
C THR A 76 5.88 -0.60 7.63
N ARG A 77 5.21 0.20 8.47
CA ARG A 77 4.09 -0.21 9.32
C ARG A 77 2.99 0.86 9.30
N LEU A 78 1.75 0.46 9.55
CA LEU A 78 0.64 1.40 9.74
C LEU A 78 0.88 2.39 10.88
N ALA A 79 1.61 1.98 11.92
CA ALA A 79 1.99 2.84 13.03
C ALA A 79 2.81 4.06 12.58
N ASP A 80 3.62 3.92 11.51
CA ASP A 80 4.38 5.03 10.92
C ASP A 80 3.46 6.07 10.25
N LEU A 81 2.21 5.68 9.96
CA LEU A 81 1.12 6.51 9.44
C LEU A 81 0.09 6.88 10.51
N ALA A 82 0.43 6.71 11.80
CA ALA A 82 -0.47 6.92 12.93
C ALA A 82 -1.77 6.08 12.88
N VAL A 83 -1.74 4.92 12.23
CA VAL A 83 -2.85 3.96 12.18
C VAL A 83 -2.49 2.74 13.01
N ASP A 84 -3.39 2.30 13.88
CA ASP A 84 -3.24 1.05 14.63
C ASP A 84 -3.95 -0.08 13.88
N ILE A 85 -3.20 -1.11 13.46
CA ILE A 85 -3.75 -2.31 12.82
C ILE A 85 -4.79 -3.02 13.70
N LYS A 86 -4.71 -2.87 15.02
CA LYS A 86 -5.66 -3.45 15.99
C LYS A 86 -6.98 -2.68 16.06
N ASN A 87 -7.04 -1.45 15.53
CA ASN A 87 -8.29 -0.72 15.42
C ASN A 87 -9.08 -1.24 14.20
N HIS A 88 -9.78 -2.36 14.40
CA HIS A 88 -10.52 -3.03 13.34
C HIS A 88 -11.51 -2.13 12.61
N ALA A 89 -12.17 -1.19 13.33
CA ALA A 89 -13.13 -0.28 12.73
C ALA A 89 -12.49 0.69 11.72
N ASP A 90 -11.28 1.19 12.01
CA ASP A 90 -10.56 2.05 11.07
C ASP A 90 -10.01 1.24 9.88
N ILE A 91 -9.49 0.03 10.14
CA ILE A 91 -9.04 -0.86 9.06
C ILE A 91 -10.20 -1.26 8.15
N ASP A 92 -11.39 -1.52 8.68
CA ASP A 92 -12.58 -1.83 7.89
C ASP A 92 -13.00 -0.66 7.00
N LYS A 93 -12.90 0.59 7.49
CA LYS A 93 -13.14 1.78 6.65
C LYS A 93 -12.14 1.89 5.51
N VAL A 94 -10.85 1.68 5.81
CA VAL A 94 -9.77 1.70 4.80
C VAL A 94 -10.01 0.63 3.74
N ILE A 95 -10.32 -0.60 4.15
CA ILE A 95 -10.60 -1.72 3.23
C ILE A 95 -11.84 -1.44 2.39
N ALA A 96 -12.94 -1.02 3.01
CA ALA A 96 -14.19 -0.72 2.32
C ALA A 96 -13.99 0.37 1.27
N HIS A 97 -13.20 1.41 1.59
CA HIS A 97 -12.89 2.47 0.64
C HIS A 97 -11.96 1.99 -0.48
N THR A 98 -10.91 1.24 -0.14
CA THR A 98 -9.94 0.68 -1.11
C THR A 98 -10.62 -0.22 -2.14
N LEU A 99 -11.68 -0.95 -1.76
CA LEU A 99 -12.39 -1.89 -2.61
C LEU A 99 -13.58 -1.29 -3.38
N ARG A 100 -13.82 0.02 -3.30
CA ARG A 100 -14.91 0.67 -4.06
C ARG A 100 -14.75 0.36 -5.56
N PRO A 101 -15.84 0.16 -6.32
CA PRO A 101 -15.76 -0.25 -7.74
C PRO A 101 -14.96 0.70 -8.64
N VAL A 102 -14.81 1.97 -8.23
CA VAL A 102 -14.09 3.00 -8.97
C VAL A 102 -12.57 2.96 -8.75
N GLU A 103 -12.11 2.22 -7.74
CA GLU A 103 -10.70 2.22 -7.35
C GLU A 103 -9.83 1.40 -8.31
N SER A 104 -8.58 1.82 -8.45
CA SER A 104 -7.64 1.19 -9.38
C SER A 104 -7.24 -0.24 -9.00
N ILE A 105 -7.48 -0.67 -7.75
CA ILE A 105 -7.15 -2.04 -7.29
C ILE A 105 -7.77 -3.12 -8.19
N HIS A 106 -8.93 -2.85 -8.79
CA HIS A 106 -9.65 -3.77 -9.67
C HIS A 106 -8.97 -4.02 -11.03
N PHE A 107 -7.87 -3.32 -11.34
CA PHE A 107 -7.01 -3.62 -12.49
C PHE A 107 -6.04 -4.78 -12.21
N LEU A 108 -5.95 -5.26 -10.98
CA LEU A 108 -5.16 -6.45 -10.66
C LEU A 108 -5.88 -7.72 -11.16
N PRO A 109 -5.17 -8.69 -11.76
CA PRO A 109 -5.74 -9.93 -12.26
C PRO A 109 -5.95 -10.97 -11.13
N ILE A 110 -6.55 -10.57 -10.01
CA ILE A 110 -6.81 -11.42 -8.85
C ILE A 110 -8.23 -11.22 -8.33
N ALA A 111 -8.76 -12.22 -7.62
CA ALA A 111 -10.01 -12.06 -6.88
C ALA A 111 -9.78 -11.17 -5.64
N LEU A 112 -10.52 -10.06 -5.57
CA LEU A 112 -10.43 -9.10 -4.47
C LEU A 112 -11.59 -9.27 -3.51
N MET A 113 -11.27 -9.53 -2.24
CA MET A 113 -12.22 -9.67 -1.15
C MET A 113 -11.71 -8.85 0.06
N PRO A 114 -12.58 -8.33 0.94
CA PRO A 114 -12.16 -7.65 2.17
C PRO A 114 -11.15 -8.47 2.99
N GLN A 115 -11.33 -9.79 3.04
CA GLN A 115 -10.46 -10.71 3.77
C GLN A 115 -9.07 -10.82 3.13
N THR A 116 -8.96 -10.83 1.79
CA THR A 116 -7.66 -10.93 1.12
C THR A 116 -6.87 -9.63 1.28
N LEU A 117 -7.53 -8.48 1.21
CA LEU A 117 -6.88 -7.20 1.48
C LEU A 117 -6.48 -7.05 2.96
N ARG A 118 -7.33 -7.48 3.90
CA ARG A 118 -6.99 -7.54 5.34
C ARG A 118 -5.75 -8.40 5.59
N ALA A 119 -5.71 -9.60 5.03
CA ALA A 119 -4.56 -10.49 5.15
C ALA A 119 -3.29 -9.87 4.57
N ALA A 120 -3.39 -9.07 3.50
CA ALA A 120 -2.24 -8.34 2.95
C ALA A 120 -1.72 -7.26 3.92
N PHE A 121 -2.60 -6.48 4.57
CA PHE A 121 -2.19 -5.56 5.63
C PHE A 121 -1.51 -6.30 6.79
N GLU A 122 -2.13 -7.36 7.31
CA GLU A 122 -1.59 -8.16 8.41
C GLU A 122 -0.24 -8.78 8.06
N LYS A 123 -0.08 -9.23 6.81
CA LYS A 123 1.19 -9.73 6.30
C LYS A 123 2.27 -8.65 6.39
N VAL A 124 2.04 -7.45 5.87
CA VAL A 124 3.01 -6.34 5.96
C VAL A 124 3.40 -6.04 7.41
N GLU A 125 2.42 -5.98 8.33
CA GLU A 125 2.68 -5.64 9.73
C GLU A 125 3.50 -6.70 10.48
N THR A 126 3.41 -7.96 10.05
CA THR A 126 4.10 -9.12 10.66
C THR A 126 5.31 -9.59 9.86
N PHE A 127 5.58 -9.00 8.70
CA PHE A 127 6.66 -9.43 7.82
C PHE A 127 8.02 -9.08 8.41
N ASN A 128 8.78 -10.11 8.80
CA ASN A 128 10.12 -9.94 9.33
C ASN A 128 11.15 -10.03 8.20
N VAL A 129 12.03 -9.02 8.17
CA VAL A 129 13.17 -8.88 7.26
C VAL A 129 14.38 -8.54 8.09
#